data_AF-A0A7X3S1P9-F1
#
_entry.id   AF-A0A7X3S1P9-F1
#
_cell.length_a   1.000
_cell.length_b   1.000
_cell.length_c   1.000
_cell.angle_alpha   90.00
_cell.angle_beta   90.00
_cell.angle_gamma   90.00
#
_symmetry.space_group_name_H-M   'P 1'
#
loop_
_entity.id
_entity.type
_entity.pdbx_description
1 polymer ?
#
loop_
_entity_poly.entity_id
_entity_poly.type
_entity_poly.pdbx_seq_one_letter_code
_entity_poly.pdbx_strand_id
1 'polypeptide(L)'
;MTTDESVYQNACPSEIVCSTYADGELTGSEARAFTVHLENCPRCQGLVQAFRRERDALFEIVGNTEAFLGETQPAPVSVPSPIHILKLMGLVIGIAALMRLGIGWVMGLELPWSIEWLNPLNVSGQLSMLFSTGAYFIEYYQNGGTTMVTLISDVGLAVAFIMLLATLYLLLRRPAGTLVVLGGLLLMLGYARPSEAIEIRSKGDISLDAGEIVDDTFVAFGRTVRIDGEVTGDLIAFAQSIEISGSVLGDIYVFGRNIEVDGRAGGGYVGFGQVIRIGDSIGQSVYVLAQSFRSGRDATIAGDLFAMGEGINVGGTVGRNATVFGNTLTISGEVKRDVTFRGQVATVQSSASIGGNLDVGLPDAENLEVAAAANIVGETIVDVPVPGREDEEEDEDGILSVWTIAWTALWLVTAFLSGLLLLWALPALRRVPLDNLNGILLSAGFGFVLVTATPVLAVVLAVTLIGLPAGLVIGAVWVLSLYVSKIVVAHFLGNALLRPKQHDIRSMLLPLLSGLVLVLIAVSLPYVGWVINLLLVIIGLGAMGQALYHNTGNRAVAA
;
A
#
# COMPACT_ATOMS: atom_id res chain seq x y z
N MET A 1 -67.07 15.31 10.09
CA MET A 1 -67.58 14.68 11.32
C MET A 1 -68.35 13.43 10.89
N THR A 2 -67.63 12.33 10.70
CA THR A 2 -68.16 10.99 10.42
C THR A 2 -67.18 10.06 11.11
N THR A 3 -67.58 9.55 12.26
CA THR A 3 -66.82 8.68 13.15
C THR A 3 -66.78 7.28 12.55
N ASP A 4 -65.62 6.89 12.03
CA ASP A 4 -65.34 5.54 11.55
C ASP A 4 -65.01 4.60 12.74
N GLU A 5 -65.92 4.52 13.70
CA GLU A 5 -65.78 3.69 14.92
C GLU A 5 -66.00 2.18 14.66
N SER A 6 -66.10 1.76 13.40
CA SER A 6 -66.55 0.40 13.04
C SER A 6 -65.44 -0.56 12.57
N VAL A 7 -64.21 -0.09 12.37
CA VAL A 7 -63.17 -0.83 11.64
C VAL A 7 -62.81 -2.19 12.28
N TYR A 8 -62.92 -2.34 13.61
CA TYR A 8 -62.45 -3.54 14.33
C TYR A 8 -63.53 -4.28 15.13
N GLN A 9 -64.82 -4.07 14.84
CA GLN A 9 -65.90 -4.62 15.68
C GLN A 9 -66.01 -6.15 15.66
N ASN A 10 -65.56 -6.85 14.60
CA ASN A 10 -65.78 -8.30 14.45
C ASN A 10 -64.59 -9.13 13.92
N ALA A 11 -63.41 -8.53 13.69
CA ALA A 11 -62.25 -9.24 13.15
C ALA A 11 -60.96 -8.75 13.81
N CYS A 12 -60.03 -9.67 14.09
CA CYS A 12 -58.69 -9.32 14.54
C CYS A 12 -57.96 -8.61 13.38
N PRO A 13 -57.39 -7.42 13.59
CA PRO A 13 -56.58 -6.75 12.59
C PRO A 13 -55.29 -7.51 12.27
N SER A 14 -54.65 -7.12 11.17
CA SER A 14 -53.39 -7.71 10.75
C SER A 14 -52.28 -7.46 11.76
N GLU A 15 -51.26 -8.31 11.69
CA GLU A 15 -50.06 -8.22 12.52
C GLU A 15 -49.35 -6.88 12.37
N ILE A 16 -49.34 -6.32 11.16
CA ILE A 16 -48.78 -4.99 10.85
C ILE A 16 -49.49 -3.89 11.64
N VAL A 17 -50.83 -3.92 11.76
CA VAL A 17 -51.55 -2.91 12.55
C VAL A 17 -51.22 -3.05 14.04
N CYS A 18 -51.04 -4.29 14.52
CA CYS A 18 -50.64 -4.55 15.90
C CYS A 18 -49.21 -4.04 16.18
N SER A 19 -48.27 -4.20 15.24
CA SER A 19 -46.90 -3.70 15.36
C SER A 19 -46.86 -2.17 15.28
N THR A 20 -47.53 -1.56 14.29
CA THR A 20 -47.62 -0.10 14.15
C THR A 20 -48.24 0.57 15.39
N TYR A 21 -49.24 -0.06 16.03
CA TYR A 21 -49.75 0.42 17.32
C TYR A 21 -48.79 0.19 18.49
N ALA A 22 -48.06 -0.94 18.52
CA ALA A 22 -47.04 -1.19 19.52
C ALA A 22 -45.91 -0.13 19.47
N ASP A 23 -45.58 0.35 18.27
CA ASP A 23 -44.58 1.38 18.01
C ASP A 23 -45.09 2.81 18.27
N GLY A 24 -46.40 3.00 18.45
CA GLY A 24 -47.01 4.31 18.70
C GLY A 24 -47.23 5.15 17.43
N GLU A 25 -47.00 4.56 16.26
CA GLU A 25 -47.13 5.18 14.93
C GLU A 25 -48.60 5.24 14.45
N LEU A 26 -49.50 4.47 15.09
CA LEU A 26 -50.92 4.51 14.75
C LEU A 26 -51.53 5.82 15.28
N THR A 27 -52.01 6.70 14.39
CA THR A 27 -52.47 8.05 14.76
C THR A 27 -54.00 8.22 14.68
N GLY A 28 -54.52 9.18 15.45
CA GLY A 28 -55.86 9.72 15.25
C GLY A 28 -57.02 8.84 15.73
N SER A 29 -57.93 8.52 14.81
CA SER A 29 -59.18 7.78 15.03
C SER A 29 -58.97 6.26 15.03
N GLU A 30 -58.04 5.77 14.22
CA GLU A 30 -57.67 4.35 14.12
C GLU A 30 -57.04 3.81 15.41
N ALA A 31 -56.19 4.60 16.06
CA ALA A 31 -55.62 4.28 17.37
C ALA A 31 -56.69 4.12 18.46
N ARG A 32 -57.72 4.98 18.44
CA ARG A 32 -58.83 4.90 19.39
C ARG A 32 -59.70 3.67 19.14
N ALA A 33 -60.04 3.40 17.88
CA ALA A 33 -60.80 2.20 17.51
C ALA A 33 -60.05 0.91 17.86
N PHE A 34 -58.74 0.86 17.63
CA PHE A 34 -57.93 -0.31 17.97
C PHE A 34 -57.76 -0.50 19.49
N THR A 35 -57.69 0.59 20.26
CA THR A 35 -57.64 0.52 21.73
C THR A 35 -58.92 -0.11 22.31
N VAL A 36 -60.10 0.24 21.76
CA VAL A 36 -61.38 -0.39 22.15
C VAL A 36 -61.43 -1.87 21.77
N HIS A 37 -60.84 -2.25 20.62
CA HIS A 37 -60.71 -3.67 20.24
C HIS A 37 -59.77 -4.45 21.19
N LEU A 38 -58.67 -3.83 21.63
CA LEU A 38 -57.73 -4.44 22.55
C LEU A 38 -58.37 -4.79 23.90
N GLU A 39 -59.36 -4.04 24.38
CA GLU A 39 -60.07 -4.37 25.64
C GLU A 39 -60.81 -5.71 25.57
N ASN A 40 -61.25 -6.12 24.38
CA ASN A 40 -62.13 -7.29 24.19
C ASN A 40 -61.45 -8.47 23.47
N CYS A 41 -60.20 -8.32 23.00
CA CYS A 41 -59.50 -9.34 22.21
C CYS A 41 -58.18 -9.80 22.86
N PRO A 42 -58.15 -10.93 23.59
CA PRO A 42 -56.93 -11.41 24.27
C PRO A 42 -55.80 -11.79 23.29
N ARG A 43 -56.13 -12.18 22.05
CA ARG A 43 -55.14 -12.49 21.01
C ARG A 43 -54.34 -11.24 20.59
N CYS A 44 -55.03 -10.14 20.32
CA CYS A 44 -54.38 -8.89 19.92
C CYS A 44 -53.63 -8.26 21.10
N GLN A 45 -54.13 -8.41 22.34
CA GLN A 45 -53.36 -8.05 23.54
C GLN A 45 -52.03 -8.80 23.61
N GLY A 46 -52.03 -10.11 23.38
CA GLY A 46 -50.82 -10.94 23.37
C GLY A 46 -49.81 -10.49 22.30
N LEU A 47 -50.28 -10.21 21.08
CA LEU A 47 -49.43 -9.75 19.98
C LEU A 47 -48.81 -8.37 20.25
N VAL A 48 -49.61 -7.40 20.72
CA VAL A 48 -49.09 -6.06 21.06
C VAL A 48 -48.08 -6.12 22.22
N GLN A 49 -48.30 -6.99 23.22
CA GLN A 49 -47.32 -7.22 24.28
C GLN A 49 -46.04 -7.87 23.77
N ALA A 50 -46.12 -8.81 22.82
CA ALA A 50 -44.94 -9.42 22.20
C ALA A 50 -44.11 -8.38 21.43
N PHE A 51 -44.75 -7.55 20.60
CA PHE A 51 -44.06 -6.48 19.88
C PHE A 51 -43.44 -5.44 20.81
N ARG A 52 -44.13 -5.05 21.89
CA ARG A 52 -43.53 -4.15 22.89
C ARG A 52 -42.30 -4.78 23.55
N ARG A 53 -42.33 -6.06 23.91
CA ARG A 53 -41.17 -6.76 24.48
C ARG A 53 -40.00 -6.85 23.50
N GLU A 54 -40.28 -7.15 22.24
CA GLU A 54 -39.26 -7.18 21.18
C GLU A 54 -38.64 -5.80 20.96
N ARG A 55 -39.48 -4.76 20.85
CA ARG A 55 -39.06 -3.37 20.72
C ARG A 55 -38.23 -2.92 21.92
N ASP A 56 -38.66 -3.22 23.13
CA ASP A 56 -37.93 -2.85 24.34
C ASP A 56 -36.59 -3.61 24.43
N ALA A 57 -36.52 -4.88 24.01
CA ALA A 57 -35.27 -5.63 23.90
C ALA A 57 -34.33 -5.06 22.81
N LEU A 58 -34.87 -4.63 21.67
CA LEU A 58 -34.12 -3.95 20.62
C LEU A 58 -33.58 -2.61 21.12
N PHE A 59 -34.37 -1.82 21.85
CA PHE A 59 -33.91 -0.59 22.47
C PHE A 59 -32.86 -0.82 23.56
N GLU A 60 -32.93 -1.93 24.30
CA GLU A 60 -31.90 -2.29 25.27
C GLU A 60 -30.57 -2.67 24.59
N ILE A 61 -30.64 -3.42 23.47
CA ILE A 61 -29.46 -3.78 22.67
C ILE A 61 -28.86 -2.54 22.01
N VAL A 62 -29.68 -1.71 21.36
CA VAL A 62 -29.23 -0.47 20.69
C VAL A 62 -28.75 0.55 21.72
N GLY A 63 -29.45 0.72 22.84
CA GLY A 63 -29.07 1.62 23.92
C GLY A 63 -27.77 1.20 24.61
N ASN A 64 -27.50 -0.10 24.76
CA ASN A 64 -26.20 -0.60 25.22
C ASN A 64 -25.09 -0.37 24.19
N THR A 65 -25.43 -0.26 22.90
CA THR A 65 -24.47 0.10 21.85
C THR A 65 -24.11 1.59 21.93
N GLU A 66 -25.07 2.46 22.24
CA GLU A 66 -24.83 3.88 22.52
C GLU A 66 -24.09 4.11 23.85
N ALA A 67 -24.30 3.28 24.88
CA ALA A 67 -23.51 3.31 26.11
C ALA A 67 -22.05 2.86 25.89
N PHE A 68 -21.78 2.00 24.89
CA PHE A 68 -20.43 1.61 24.46
C PHE A 68 -19.77 2.67 23.56
N LEU A 69 -20.59 3.48 22.88
CA LEU A 69 -20.21 4.66 22.11
C LEU A 69 -20.46 5.92 22.93
N GLY A 70 -19.75 6.07 24.05
CA GLY A 70 -19.93 7.20 24.97
C GLY A 70 -20.11 8.54 24.24
N GLU A 71 -21.09 9.32 24.70
CA GLU A 71 -21.46 10.66 24.22
C GLU A 71 -20.24 11.48 23.78
N THR A 72 -19.89 11.42 22.49
CA THR A 72 -19.07 12.47 21.90
C THR A 72 -19.99 13.67 21.72
N GLN A 73 -20.01 14.54 22.72
CA GLN A 73 -20.45 15.92 22.51
C GLN A 73 -19.80 16.43 21.22
N PRO A 74 -20.57 16.90 20.21
CA PRO A 74 -19.96 17.52 19.06
C PRO A 74 -19.12 18.69 19.56
N ALA A 75 -17.81 18.61 19.35
CA ALA A 75 -16.90 19.68 19.68
C ALA A 75 -17.44 20.98 19.06
N PRO A 76 -17.46 22.12 19.79
CA PRO A 76 -17.90 23.37 19.23
C PRO A 76 -17.09 23.65 17.97
N VAL A 77 -17.78 23.63 16.82
CA VAL A 77 -17.18 23.95 15.52
C VAL A 77 -16.73 25.40 15.64
N SER A 78 -15.42 25.59 15.74
CA SER A 78 -14.82 26.91 15.69
C SER A 78 -15.03 27.44 14.28
N VAL A 79 -16.02 28.33 14.13
CA VAL A 79 -16.22 29.09 12.90
C VAL A 79 -14.88 29.76 12.58
N PRO A 80 -14.22 29.42 11.45
CA PRO A 80 -12.91 29.97 11.15
C PRO A 80 -13.01 31.49 11.12
N SER A 81 -12.04 32.16 11.75
CA SER A 81 -12.07 33.63 11.82
C SER A 81 -12.16 34.21 10.40
N PRO A 82 -12.85 35.35 10.20
CA PRO A 82 -13.04 35.97 8.87
C PRO A 82 -11.72 36.14 8.09
N ILE A 83 -10.60 36.18 8.81
CA ILE A 83 -9.24 36.27 8.30
C ILE A 83 -8.83 35.03 7.47
N HIS A 84 -9.27 33.82 7.83
CA HIS A 84 -8.94 32.60 7.05
C HIS A 84 -9.71 32.56 5.72
N ILE A 85 -10.97 32.99 5.74
CA ILE A 85 -11.79 33.13 4.53
C ILE A 85 -11.19 34.22 3.63
N LEU A 86 -10.81 35.37 4.22
CA LEU A 86 -10.18 36.47 3.48
C LEU A 86 -8.81 36.09 2.90
N LYS A 87 -8.01 35.29 3.61
CA LYS A 87 -6.74 34.74 3.10
C LYS A 87 -6.94 33.78 1.94
N LEU A 88 -7.95 32.92 1.99
CA LEU A 88 -8.26 31.98 0.90
C LEU A 88 -8.82 32.72 -0.33
N MET A 89 -9.71 33.70 -0.13
CA MET A 89 -10.17 34.59 -1.19
C MET A 89 -9.02 35.38 -1.80
N GLY A 90 -8.11 35.90 -0.97
CA GLY A 90 -6.90 36.59 -1.43
C GLY A 90 -5.97 35.68 -2.24
N LEU A 91 -5.82 34.41 -1.85
CA LEU A 91 -5.05 33.41 -2.59
C LEU A 91 -5.67 33.13 -3.96
N VAL A 92 -6.99 32.93 -4.02
CA VAL A 92 -7.71 32.68 -5.28
C VAL A 92 -7.65 33.90 -6.20
N ILE A 93 -7.83 35.11 -5.66
CA ILE A 93 -7.67 36.36 -6.41
C ILE A 93 -6.23 36.53 -6.90
N GLY A 94 -5.23 36.18 -6.08
CA GLY A 94 -3.81 36.22 -6.44
C GLY A 94 -3.46 35.24 -7.55
N ILE A 95 -3.97 34.01 -7.49
CA ILE A 95 -3.79 33.00 -8.54
C ILE A 95 -4.48 33.45 -9.83
N ALA A 96 -5.71 33.97 -9.75
CA ALA A 96 -6.42 34.51 -10.91
C ALA A 96 -5.71 35.73 -11.52
N ALA A 97 -5.10 36.59 -10.71
CA ALA A 97 -4.32 37.74 -11.17
C ALA A 97 -2.98 37.34 -11.82
N LEU A 98 -2.31 36.29 -11.31
CA LEU A 98 -1.12 35.71 -11.93
C LEU A 98 -1.46 35.01 -13.25
N MET A 99 -2.61 34.33 -13.30
CA MET A 99 -3.14 33.72 -14.51
C MET A 99 -3.54 34.79 -15.55
N ARG A 100 -4.04 35.96 -15.10
CA ARG A 100 -4.28 37.16 -15.94
C ARG A 100 -2.99 37.71 -16.56
N LEU A 101 -1.88 37.76 -15.82
CA LEU A 101 -0.57 38.21 -16.33
C LEU A 101 0.03 37.21 -17.33
N GLY A 102 -0.17 35.90 -17.12
CA GLY A 102 0.33 34.86 -18.02
C GLY A 102 -0.48 34.70 -19.31
N ILE A 103 -1.82 34.79 -19.24
CA ILE A 103 -2.70 34.56 -20.39
C ILE A 103 -2.83 35.81 -21.27
N GLY A 104 -2.78 37.01 -20.68
CA GLY A 104 -2.77 38.28 -21.43
C GLY A 104 -1.55 38.45 -22.34
N TRP A 105 -0.46 37.72 -22.08
CA TRP A 105 0.72 37.69 -22.92
C TRP A 105 0.61 36.69 -24.09
N VAL A 106 -0.32 35.73 -24.02
CA VAL A 106 -0.38 34.57 -24.93
C VAL A 106 -1.61 34.56 -25.85
N MET A 107 -2.76 35.15 -25.46
CA MET A 107 -4.01 35.00 -26.20
C MET A 107 -4.77 36.33 -26.38
N GLY A 108 -4.67 36.93 -27.59
CA GLY A 108 -5.52 38.03 -28.04
C GLY A 108 -6.81 37.55 -28.71
N LEU A 109 -7.64 36.79 -27.99
CA LEU A 109 -8.90 36.23 -28.49
C LEU A 109 -10.09 36.89 -27.78
N GLU A 110 -10.88 37.67 -28.51
CA GLU A 110 -12.16 38.20 -28.05
C GLU A 110 -13.24 37.11 -28.16
N LEU A 111 -13.89 36.78 -27.03
CA LEU A 111 -14.97 35.79 -26.98
C LEU A 111 -16.33 36.43 -27.36
N PRO A 112 -17.24 35.70 -28.01
CA PRO A 112 -18.60 36.18 -28.30
C PRO A 112 -19.41 36.49 -27.03
N TRP A 113 -20.23 37.54 -27.07
CA TRP A 113 -21.03 38.07 -25.95
C TRP A 113 -21.96 37.05 -25.26
N SER A 114 -22.33 35.95 -25.92
CA SER A 114 -23.16 34.90 -25.33
C SER A 114 -22.43 33.96 -24.36
N ILE A 115 -21.09 33.96 -24.35
CA ILE A 115 -20.25 33.07 -23.54
C ILE A 115 -19.34 33.88 -22.60
N GLU A 116 -19.60 35.19 -22.46
CA GLU A 116 -18.82 36.10 -21.61
C GLU A 116 -18.88 35.78 -20.12
N TRP A 117 -19.92 35.09 -19.65
CA TRP A 117 -20.03 34.67 -18.25
C TRP A 117 -19.05 33.54 -17.87
N LEU A 118 -18.57 32.79 -18.86
CA LEU A 118 -17.51 31.79 -18.74
C LEU A 118 -16.11 32.41 -18.93
N ASN A 119 -16.04 33.69 -19.29
CA ASN A 119 -14.79 34.39 -19.52
C ASN A 119 -14.16 34.79 -18.17
N PRO A 120 -13.05 34.17 -17.75
CA PRO A 120 -12.38 34.50 -16.48
C PRO A 120 -11.75 35.91 -16.50
N LEU A 121 -11.72 36.58 -17.66
CA LEU A 121 -11.15 37.91 -17.85
C LEU A 121 -12.15 39.05 -17.59
N ASN A 122 -13.46 38.76 -17.51
CA ASN A 122 -14.52 39.76 -17.24
C ASN A 122 -15.02 39.69 -15.79
N VAL A 123 -15.34 40.85 -15.22
CA VAL A 123 -15.77 41.00 -13.81
C VAL A 123 -17.06 40.21 -13.52
N SER A 124 -17.97 40.10 -14.49
CA SER A 124 -19.20 39.31 -14.37
C SER A 124 -18.93 37.80 -14.25
N GLY A 125 -17.99 37.26 -15.04
CA GLY A 125 -17.59 35.86 -14.97
C GLY A 125 -16.85 35.52 -13.67
N GLN A 126 -16.00 36.43 -13.19
CA GLN A 126 -15.33 36.31 -11.90
C GLN A 126 -16.31 36.29 -10.72
N LEU A 127 -17.33 37.16 -10.75
CA LEU A 127 -18.38 37.18 -9.72
C LEU A 127 -19.21 35.90 -9.77
N SER A 128 -19.61 35.44 -10.95
CA SER A 128 -20.36 34.19 -11.10
C SER A 128 -19.59 32.99 -10.54
N MET A 129 -18.31 32.87 -10.89
CA MET A 129 -17.45 31.79 -10.37
C MET A 129 -17.22 31.88 -8.86
N LEU A 130 -17.14 33.09 -8.31
CA LEU A 130 -16.96 33.33 -6.88
C LEU A 130 -18.21 32.95 -6.08
N PHE A 131 -19.41 33.30 -6.57
CA PHE A 131 -20.68 32.93 -5.94
C PHE A 131 -20.98 31.44 -6.06
N SER A 132 -20.72 30.82 -7.22
CA SER A 132 -20.91 29.38 -7.40
C SER A 132 -19.96 28.59 -6.51
N THR A 133 -18.68 28.99 -6.43
CA THR A 133 -17.70 28.34 -5.54
C THR A 133 -18.11 28.47 -4.07
N GLY A 134 -18.61 29.63 -3.65
CA GLY A 134 -19.13 29.83 -2.30
C GLY A 134 -20.35 28.95 -1.97
N ALA A 135 -21.29 28.83 -2.90
CA ALA A 135 -22.48 27.98 -2.74
C ALA A 135 -22.09 26.48 -2.64
N TYR A 136 -21.19 26.01 -3.52
CA TYR A 136 -20.69 24.64 -3.47
C TYR A 136 -19.87 24.34 -2.21
N PHE A 137 -19.19 25.34 -1.64
CA PHE A 137 -18.44 25.16 -0.39
C PHE A 137 -19.36 25.00 0.83
N ILE A 138 -20.51 25.69 0.83
CA ILE A 138 -21.55 25.54 1.85
C ILE A 138 -22.19 24.16 1.75
N GLU A 139 -22.48 23.69 0.52
CA GLU A 139 -23.05 22.37 0.27
C GLU A 139 -22.07 21.22 0.58
N TYR A 140 -20.77 21.42 0.32
CA TYR A 140 -19.69 20.47 0.64
C TYR A 140 -19.57 20.18 2.15
N TYR A 141 -19.72 21.20 2.99
CA TYR A 141 -19.68 21.04 4.45
C TYR A 141 -20.96 20.45 5.03
N GLN A 142 -22.10 20.59 4.33
CA GLN A 142 -23.37 20.03 4.77
C GLN A 142 -23.54 18.56 4.35
N ASN A 143 -23.03 18.16 3.18
CA ASN A 143 -23.33 16.85 2.56
C ASN A 143 -22.16 15.85 2.50
N GLY A 144 -21.01 16.14 3.14
CA GLY A 144 -19.95 15.14 3.37
C GLY A 144 -19.28 14.59 2.11
N GLY A 145 -18.36 15.37 1.52
CA GLY A 145 -17.12 14.87 0.91
C GLY A 145 -17.13 13.91 -0.28
N THR A 146 -18.27 13.51 -0.86
CA THR A 146 -18.31 12.54 -1.99
C THR A 146 -18.18 13.18 -3.37
N THR A 147 -18.52 14.47 -3.50
CA THR A 147 -18.54 15.18 -4.79
C THR A 147 -17.17 15.68 -5.26
N MET A 148 -16.15 15.71 -4.40
CA MET A 148 -14.79 16.10 -4.81
C MET A 148 -14.08 15.02 -5.63
N VAL A 149 -14.34 13.74 -5.36
CA VAL A 149 -13.73 12.63 -6.10
C VAL A 149 -14.26 12.57 -7.54
N THR A 150 -15.55 12.84 -7.73
CA THR A 150 -16.18 12.88 -9.07
C THR A 150 -15.74 14.10 -9.88
N LEU A 151 -15.53 15.26 -9.24
CA LEU A 151 -15.02 16.45 -9.93
C LEU A 151 -13.55 16.30 -10.37
N ILE A 152 -12.70 15.64 -9.57
CA ILE A 152 -11.30 15.39 -9.96
C ILE A 152 -11.24 14.42 -11.14
N SER A 153 -12.10 13.39 -11.18
CA SER A 153 -12.18 12.48 -12.32
C SER A 153 -12.70 13.19 -13.58
N ASP A 154 -13.74 14.01 -13.46
CA ASP A 154 -14.37 14.67 -14.62
C ASP A 154 -13.47 15.76 -15.22
N VAL A 155 -12.77 16.53 -14.38
CA VAL A 155 -11.77 17.52 -14.84
C VAL A 155 -10.57 16.82 -15.47
N GLY A 156 -10.13 15.68 -14.91
CA GLY A 156 -9.05 14.87 -15.49
C GLY A 156 -9.40 14.37 -16.90
N LEU A 157 -10.64 13.90 -17.09
CA LEU A 157 -11.15 13.42 -18.37
C LEU A 157 -11.27 14.55 -19.41
N ALA A 158 -11.72 15.73 -18.98
CA ALA A 158 -11.79 16.91 -19.84
C ALA A 158 -10.39 17.37 -20.30
N VAL A 159 -9.39 17.37 -19.41
CA VAL A 159 -8.01 17.74 -19.76
C VAL A 159 -7.39 16.71 -20.72
N ALA A 160 -7.61 15.42 -20.49
CA ALA A 160 -7.16 14.35 -21.38
C ALA A 160 -7.80 14.48 -22.77
N PHE A 161 -9.10 14.80 -22.84
CA PHE A 161 -9.82 15.01 -24.09
C PHE A 161 -9.30 16.24 -24.85
N ILE A 162 -9.02 17.35 -24.15
CA ILE A 162 -8.43 18.56 -24.74
C ILE A 162 -7.01 18.27 -25.24
N MET A 163 -6.19 17.52 -24.49
CA MET A 163 -4.85 17.10 -24.92
C MET A 163 -4.91 16.18 -26.14
N LEU A 164 -5.87 15.25 -26.19
CA LEU A 164 -6.09 14.37 -27.34
C LEU A 164 -6.53 15.16 -28.58
N LEU A 165 -7.44 16.12 -28.42
CA LEU A 165 -7.86 17.02 -29.50
C LEU A 165 -6.72 17.95 -29.96
N ALA A 166 -5.89 18.45 -29.05
CA ALA A 166 -4.72 19.27 -29.37
C ALA A 166 -3.66 18.46 -30.12
N THR A 167 -3.43 17.20 -29.70
CA THR A 167 -2.49 16.29 -30.36
C THR A 167 -3.01 15.88 -31.74
N LEU A 168 -4.32 15.59 -31.85
CA LEU A 168 -5.01 15.32 -33.12
C LEU A 168 -4.94 16.53 -34.06
N TYR A 169 -5.16 17.74 -33.56
CA TYR A 169 -5.04 19.01 -34.30
C TYR A 169 -3.61 19.27 -34.80
N LEU A 170 -2.61 19.00 -33.96
CA LEU A 170 -1.19 19.11 -34.33
C LEU A 170 -0.76 18.04 -35.35
N LEU A 171 -1.39 16.85 -35.32
CA LEU A 171 -1.17 15.75 -36.26
C LEU A 171 -1.90 15.94 -37.60
N LEU A 172 -3.09 16.55 -37.60
CA LEU A 172 -3.85 16.93 -38.81
C LEU A 172 -3.13 17.99 -39.66
N ARG A 173 -2.12 18.67 -39.10
CA ARG A 173 -1.20 19.57 -39.82
C ARG A 173 -0.03 18.85 -40.53
N ARG A 174 0.10 17.53 -40.41
CA ARG A 174 1.17 16.72 -41.04
C ARG A 174 0.61 15.95 -42.26
N PRO A 175 1.45 15.58 -43.26
CA PRO A 175 0.97 15.01 -44.52
C PRO A 175 0.19 13.70 -44.36
N ALA A 176 -0.75 13.46 -45.27
CA ALA A 176 -1.85 12.48 -45.21
C ALA A 176 -1.47 11.03 -44.83
N GLY A 177 -0.21 10.62 -44.96
CA GLY A 177 0.24 9.26 -44.59
C GLY A 177 0.15 8.95 -43.09
N THR A 178 0.33 9.95 -42.22
CA THR A 178 0.31 9.74 -40.76
C THR A 178 -1.10 9.48 -40.23
N LEU A 179 -2.14 10.03 -40.89
CA LEU A 179 -3.54 9.86 -40.51
C LEU A 179 -4.06 8.45 -40.81
N VAL A 180 -3.55 7.79 -41.85
CA VAL A 180 -3.93 6.41 -42.21
C VAL A 180 -3.33 5.40 -41.23
N VAL A 181 -2.06 5.59 -40.85
CA VAL A 181 -1.40 4.74 -39.86
C VAL A 181 -2.08 4.88 -38.49
N LEU A 182 -2.39 6.11 -38.08
CA LEU A 182 -3.09 6.37 -36.81
C LEU A 182 -4.52 5.83 -36.83
N GLY A 183 -5.25 5.99 -37.95
CA GLY A 183 -6.58 5.43 -38.13
C GLY A 183 -6.59 3.91 -38.03
N GLY A 184 -5.61 3.24 -38.64
CA GLY A 184 -5.42 1.79 -38.49
C GLY A 184 -5.07 1.37 -37.06
N LEU A 185 -4.23 2.14 -36.37
CA LEU A 185 -3.82 1.86 -34.99
C LEU A 185 -4.95 2.08 -33.98
N LEU A 186 -5.77 3.13 -34.17
CA LEU A 186 -6.98 3.40 -33.39
C LEU A 186 -8.08 2.36 -33.66
N LEU A 187 -8.20 1.85 -34.89
CA LEU A 187 -9.09 0.74 -35.20
C LEU A 187 -8.64 -0.54 -34.50
N MET A 188 -7.34 -0.83 -34.46
CA MET A 188 -6.81 -1.98 -33.70
C MET A 188 -7.03 -1.84 -32.19
N LEU A 189 -6.85 -0.63 -31.63
CA LEU A 189 -7.14 -0.35 -30.22
C LEU A 189 -8.64 -0.41 -29.90
N GLY A 190 -9.52 0.01 -30.82
CA GLY A 190 -10.97 -0.06 -30.66
C GLY A 190 -11.54 -1.48 -30.76
N TYR A 191 -10.79 -2.42 -31.36
CA TYR A 191 -11.12 -3.85 -31.40
C TYR A 191 -10.46 -4.68 -30.29
N ALA A 192 -9.61 -4.07 -29.46
CA ALA A 192 -9.12 -4.72 -28.26
C ALA A 192 -10.28 -4.87 -27.28
N ARG A 193 -10.92 -6.05 -27.27
CA ARG A 193 -11.86 -6.38 -26.21
C ARG A 193 -11.09 -6.39 -24.89
N PRO A 194 -11.65 -5.85 -23.79
CA PRO A 194 -11.07 -6.06 -22.48
C PRO A 194 -10.96 -7.57 -22.26
N SER A 195 -9.75 -8.07 -22.04
CA SER A 195 -9.53 -9.42 -21.56
C SER A 195 -9.89 -9.43 -20.08
N GLU A 196 -11.05 -9.98 -19.73
CA GLU A 196 -11.41 -10.30 -18.35
C GLU A 196 -10.59 -11.52 -17.90
N ALA A 197 -9.28 -11.32 -17.74
CA ALA A 197 -8.32 -12.38 -17.40
C ALA A 197 -8.05 -12.47 -15.89
N ILE A 198 -8.71 -11.64 -15.07
CA ILE A 198 -8.53 -11.59 -13.62
C ILE A 198 -9.87 -11.19 -13.00
N GLU A 199 -10.40 -12.03 -12.12
CA GLU A 199 -11.55 -11.69 -11.30
C GLU A 199 -11.07 -11.09 -9.97
N ILE A 200 -11.41 -9.81 -9.71
CA ILE A 200 -11.02 -9.10 -8.48
C ILE A 200 -12.27 -8.81 -7.65
N ARG A 201 -12.31 -9.32 -6.42
CA ARG A 201 -13.36 -9.00 -5.42
C ARG A 201 -12.75 -8.25 -4.24
N SER A 202 -13.25 -7.04 -3.94
CA SER A 202 -12.65 -6.16 -2.92
C SER A 202 -13.61 -5.56 -1.88
N LYS A 203 -14.90 -5.95 -1.88
CA LYS A 203 -15.94 -5.30 -1.03
C LYS A 203 -16.44 -6.25 0.07
N GLY A 204 -16.04 -5.97 1.31
CA GLY A 204 -16.59 -6.62 2.51
C GLY A 204 -15.95 -7.99 2.83
N ASP A 205 -16.76 -8.90 3.35
CA ASP A 205 -16.39 -10.30 3.53
C ASP A 205 -16.58 -11.01 2.17
N ILE A 206 -15.50 -11.58 1.63
CA ILE A 206 -15.51 -12.24 0.33
C ILE A 206 -15.77 -13.72 0.56
N SER A 207 -16.79 -14.27 -0.10
CA SER A 207 -17.07 -15.71 -0.14
C SER A 207 -17.15 -16.19 -1.58
N LEU A 208 -16.60 -17.38 -1.82
CA LEU A 208 -16.82 -18.18 -3.02
C LEU A 208 -17.53 -19.45 -2.55
N ASP A 209 -18.83 -19.56 -2.83
CA ASP A 209 -19.66 -20.63 -2.29
C ASP A 209 -19.40 -21.98 -2.99
N ALA A 210 -19.74 -23.07 -2.30
CA ALA A 210 -19.61 -24.42 -2.86
C ALA A 210 -20.43 -24.57 -4.15
N GLY A 211 -19.76 -24.92 -5.25
CA GLY A 211 -20.35 -25.07 -6.59
C GLY A 211 -20.14 -23.87 -7.52
N GLU A 212 -19.58 -22.77 -7.02
CA GLU A 212 -19.09 -21.68 -7.85
C GLU A 212 -17.70 -22.05 -8.40
N ILE A 213 -17.50 -21.86 -9.71
CA ILE A 213 -16.22 -22.14 -10.38
C ILE A 213 -15.70 -20.83 -10.95
N VAL A 214 -14.51 -20.42 -10.52
CA VAL A 214 -13.76 -19.31 -11.13
C VAL A 214 -12.79 -19.92 -12.13
N ASP A 215 -13.05 -19.70 -13.42
CA ASP A 215 -12.28 -20.34 -14.50
C ASP A 215 -10.98 -19.58 -14.86
N ASP A 216 -10.35 -18.91 -13.88
CA ASP A 216 -9.09 -18.17 -14.04
C ASP A 216 -8.50 -17.78 -12.65
N THR A 217 -7.58 -16.81 -12.64
CA THR A 217 -6.96 -16.24 -11.44
C THR A 217 -7.97 -15.45 -10.61
N PHE A 218 -8.17 -15.87 -9.37
CA PHE A 218 -9.06 -15.23 -8.41
C PHE A 218 -8.27 -14.35 -7.43
N VAL A 219 -8.56 -13.05 -7.42
CA VAL A 219 -7.91 -12.09 -6.52
C VAL A 219 -8.92 -11.54 -5.52
N ALA A 220 -8.70 -11.81 -4.23
CA ALA A 220 -9.59 -11.42 -3.15
C ALA A 220 -8.94 -10.45 -2.17
N PHE A 221 -9.61 -9.33 -1.90
CA PHE A 221 -9.24 -8.38 -0.84
C PHE A 221 -10.43 -8.19 0.11
N GLY A 222 -10.24 -8.49 1.39
CA GLY A 222 -11.34 -8.41 2.35
C GLY A 222 -10.89 -8.46 3.80
N ARG A 223 -11.85 -8.39 4.72
CA ARG A 223 -11.57 -8.67 6.13
C ARG A 223 -11.51 -10.17 6.38
N THR A 224 -12.49 -10.89 5.83
CA THR A 224 -12.56 -12.35 5.79
C THR A 224 -12.67 -12.80 4.34
N VAL A 225 -11.90 -13.82 3.96
CA VAL A 225 -11.98 -14.48 2.65
C VAL A 225 -12.27 -15.95 2.89
N ARG A 226 -13.40 -16.45 2.38
CA ARG A 226 -13.78 -17.86 2.44
C ARG A 226 -13.92 -18.42 1.03
N ILE A 227 -13.21 -19.50 0.73
CA ILE A 227 -13.21 -20.14 -0.58
C ILE A 227 -13.65 -21.59 -0.40
N ASP A 228 -14.93 -21.87 -0.66
CA ASP A 228 -15.52 -23.21 -0.64
C ASP A 228 -15.74 -23.77 -2.07
N GLY A 229 -15.71 -22.91 -3.09
CA GLY A 229 -15.83 -23.26 -4.52
C GLY A 229 -14.55 -23.77 -5.17
N GLU A 230 -14.52 -23.83 -6.51
CA GLU A 230 -13.37 -24.26 -7.30
C GLU A 230 -12.72 -23.08 -8.04
N VAL A 231 -11.39 -22.99 -8.01
CA VAL A 231 -10.60 -22.00 -8.76
C VAL A 231 -9.70 -22.77 -9.73
N THR A 232 -9.89 -22.61 -11.04
CA THR A 232 -9.10 -23.36 -12.04
C THR A 232 -7.71 -22.75 -12.26
N GLY A 233 -7.55 -21.44 -12.01
CA GLY A 233 -6.28 -20.72 -12.04
C GLY A 233 -5.63 -20.54 -10.66
N ASP A 234 -4.93 -19.41 -10.49
CA ASP A 234 -4.23 -19.06 -9.25
C ASP A 234 -5.16 -18.33 -8.27
N LEU A 235 -4.94 -18.53 -6.97
CA LEU A 235 -5.64 -17.82 -5.90
C LEU A 235 -4.71 -16.80 -5.25
N ILE A 236 -5.07 -15.53 -5.27
CA ILE A 236 -4.33 -14.46 -4.58
C ILE A 236 -5.26 -13.80 -3.57
N ALA A 237 -5.03 -13.98 -2.27
CA ALA A 237 -5.91 -13.43 -1.23
C ALA A 237 -5.17 -12.62 -0.16
N PHE A 238 -5.73 -11.46 0.17
CA PHE A 238 -5.28 -10.57 1.23
C PHE A 238 -6.43 -10.33 2.22
N ALA A 239 -6.33 -10.88 3.44
CA ALA A 239 -7.37 -10.70 4.45
C ALA A 239 -6.87 -10.92 5.89
N GLN A 240 -7.68 -10.56 6.90
CA GLN A 240 -7.32 -10.89 8.29
C GLN A 240 -7.51 -12.39 8.57
N SER A 241 -8.59 -12.98 8.04
CA SER A 241 -8.90 -14.41 8.15
C SER A 241 -9.13 -14.97 6.75
N ILE A 242 -8.39 -16.02 6.40
CA ILE A 242 -8.51 -16.72 5.11
C ILE A 242 -8.81 -18.18 5.39
N GLU A 243 -9.91 -18.68 4.84
CA GLU A 243 -10.37 -20.07 4.97
C GLU A 243 -10.58 -20.63 3.56
N ILE A 244 -9.81 -21.66 3.19
CA ILE A 244 -9.85 -22.29 1.87
C ILE A 244 -10.22 -23.76 2.06
N SER A 245 -11.48 -24.08 1.85
CA SER A 245 -12.03 -25.46 1.91
C SER A 245 -12.16 -26.08 0.51
N GLY A 246 -12.27 -25.22 -0.52
CA GLY A 246 -12.46 -25.59 -1.91
C GLY A 246 -11.17 -26.01 -2.65
N SER A 247 -11.31 -26.41 -3.91
CA SER A 247 -10.15 -26.86 -4.73
C SER A 247 -9.57 -25.71 -5.55
N VAL A 248 -8.26 -25.52 -5.49
CA VAL A 248 -7.52 -24.57 -6.33
C VAL A 248 -6.60 -25.38 -7.24
N LEU A 249 -6.78 -25.33 -8.55
CA LEU A 249 -5.94 -26.10 -9.49
C LEU A 249 -4.56 -25.46 -9.69
N GLY A 250 -4.46 -24.13 -9.63
CA GLY A 250 -3.21 -23.38 -9.73
C GLY A 250 -2.49 -23.16 -8.41
N ASP A 251 -1.73 -22.07 -8.35
CA ASP A 251 -0.92 -21.67 -7.19
C ASP A 251 -1.75 -20.85 -6.17
N ILE A 252 -1.42 -20.95 -4.89
CA ILE A 252 -2.06 -20.19 -3.81
C ILE A 252 -1.07 -19.17 -3.23
N TYR A 253 -1.41 -17.88 -3.30
CA TYR A 253 -0.69 -16.76 -2.71
C TYR A 253 -1.56 -16.08 -1.66
N VAL A 254 -1.23 -16.24 -0.38
CA VAL A 254 -2.10 -15.78 0.73
C VAL A 254 -1.35 -14.95 1.76
N PHE A 255 -1.97 -13.83 2.14
CA PHE A 255 -1.41 -12.88 3.08
C PHE A 255 -2.47 -12.51 4.12
N GLY A 256 -2.25 -12.90 5.37
CA GLY A 256 -3.24 -12.66 6.42
C GLY A 256 -2.80 -12.99 7.83
N ARG A 257 -3.68 -12.78 8.82
CA ARG A 257 -3.34 -13.10 10.21
C ARG A 257 -3.54 -14.58 10.49
N ASN A 258 -4.73 -15.09 10.19
CA ASN A 258 -5.09 -16.50 10.36
C ASN A 258 -5.42 -17.08 8.98
N ILE A 259 -4.69 -18.10 8.58
CA ILE A 259 -4.86 -18.77 7.28
C ILE A 259 -5.05 -20.26 7.52
N GLU A 260 -6.14 -20.79 7.01
CA GLU A 260 -6.53 -22.19 7.13
C GLU A 260 -6.85 -22.74 5.74
N VAL A 261 -6.11 -23.77 5.35
CA VAL A 261 -6.20 -24.39 4.02
C VAL A 261 -6.52 -25.87 4.20
N ASP A 262 -7.79 -26.21 4.05
CA ASP A 262 -8.29 -27.59 4.12
C ASP A 262 -8.67 -28.15 2.75
N GLY A 263 -8.62 -27.33 1.70
CA GLY A 263 -8.83 -27.74 0.32
C GLY A 263 -7.56 -28.20 -0.39
N ARG A 264 -7.74 -28.84 -1.55
CA ARG A 264 -6.65 -29.30 -2.42
C ARG A 264 -6.09 -28.15 -3.25
N ALA A 265 -4.76 -28.02 -3.28
CA ALA A 265 -4.03 -27.15 -4.20
C ALA A 265 -3.29 -28.00 -5.26
N GLY A 266 -3.51 -27.74 -6.55
CA GLY A 266 -2.80 -28.41 -7.64
C GLY A 266 -1.40 -27.87 -7.88
N GLY A 267 -1.20 -26.56 -7.64
CA GLY A 267 0.08 -25.87 -7.76
C GLY A 267 0.88 -25.79 -6.46
N GLY A 268 1.68 -24.74 -6.36
CA GLY A 268 2.47 -24.36 -5.18
C GLY A 268 1.71 -23.47 -4.20
N TYR A 269 2.27 -23.31 -3.01
CA TYR A 269 1.69 -22.47 -1.97
C TYR A 269 2.73 -21.48 -1.45
N VAL A 270 2.34 -20.22 -1.37
CA VAL A 270 3.13 -19.14 -0.80
C VAL A 270 2.25 -18.40 0.21
N GLY A 271 2.60 -18.50 1.49
CA GLY A 271 1.79 -17.97 2.59
C GLY A 271 2.57 -17.10 3.56
N PHE A 272 2.01 -15.96 3.92
CA PHE A 272 2.53 -15.05 4.93
C PHE A 272 1.47 -14.76 5.99
N GLY A 273 1.76 -15.05 7.26
CA GLY A 273 0.79 -14.75 8.32
C GLY A 273 1.21 -14.98 9.75
N GLN A 274 0.28 -14.83 10.69
CA GLN A 274 0.58 -15.14 12.10
C GLN A 274 0.45 -16.64 12.34
N VAL A 275 -0.68 -17.22 11.94
CA VAL A 275 -0.94 -18.66 12.05
C VAL A 275 -1.34 -19.20 10.68
N ILE A 276 -0.61 -20.22 10.22
CA ILE A 276 -0.89 -20.91 8.96
C ILE A 276 -1.10 -22.39 9.25
N ARG A 277 -2.27 -22.91 8.87
CA ARG A 277 -2.62 -24.33 8.97
C ARG A 277 -2.91 -24.90 7.59
N ILE A 278 -2.24 -26.00 7.24
CA ILE A 278 -2.48 -26.75 6.00
C ILE A 278 -2.97 -28.15 6.39
N GLY A 279 -4.22 -28.47 6.04
CA GLY A 279 -4.89 -29.72 6.38
C GLY A 279 -4.87 -30.78 5.28
N ASP A 280 -4.83 -30.38 4.01
CA ASP A 280 -4.96 -31.29 2.86
C ASP A 280 -3.71 -31.21 1.93
N SER A 281 -3.89 -31.51 0.66
CA SER A 281 -2.85 -31.84 -0.30
C SER A 281 -2.46 -30.65 -1.17
N ILE A 282 -1.15 -30.45 -1.31
CA ILE A 282 -0.53 -29.43 -2.17
C ILE A 282 0.34 -30.13 -3.20
N GLY A 283 0.05 -29.89 -4.48
CA GLY A 283 0.64 -30.59 -5.62
C GLY A 283 2.10 -30.21 -5.91
N GLN A 284 2.59 -29.09 -5.36
CA GLN A 284 3.98 -28.66 -5.51
C GLN A 284 4.62 -28.23 -4.17
N SER A 285 5.57 -27.30 -4.22
CA SER A 285 6.33 -26.83 -3.06
C SER A 285 5.56 -25.77 -2.26
N VAL A 286 5.88 -25.68 -0.97
CA VAL A 286 5.22 -24.84 0.01
C VAL A 286 6.24 -23.89 0.63
N TYR A 287 6.01 -22.58 0.51
CA TYR A 287 6.84 -21.52 1.07
C TYR A 287 6.04 -20.72 2.08
N VAL A 288 6.46 -20.74 3.35
CA VAL A 288 5.69 -20.17 4.46
C VAL A 288 6.55 -19.29 5.33
N LEU A 289 6.12 -18.05 5.54
CA LEU A 289 6.64 -17.20 6.60
C LEU A 289 5.52 -16.93 7.62
N ALA A 290 5.58 -17.56 8.78
CA ALA A 290 4.55 -17.36 9.80
C ALA A 290 5.06 -17.45 11.23
N GLN A 291 4.36 -16.84 12.20
CA GLN A 291 4.73 -17.05 13.61
C GLN A 291 4.55 -18.51 14.01
N SER A 292 3.43 -19.14 13.63
CA SER A 292 3.22 -20.58 13.77
C SER A 292 2.73 -21.22 12.49
N PHE A 293 3.39 -22.30 12.08
CA PHE A 293 2.98 -23.16 10.97
C PHE A 293 2.62 -24.54 11.49
N ARG A 294 1.48 -25.08 11.02
CA ARG A 294 1.08 -26.47 11.31
C ARG A 294 0.61 -27.17 10.05
N SER A 295 1.29 -28.25 9.71
CA SER A 295 0.81 -29.23 8.73
C SER A 295 0.02 -30.31 9.47
N GLY A 296 -1.23 -30.54 9.05
CA GLY A 296 -2.09 -31.60 9.54
C GLY A 296 -1.51 -32.98 9.25
N ARG A 297 -1.95 -34.01 9.97
CA ARG A 297 -1.42 -35.38 9.81
C ARG A 297 -1.70 -36.00 8.45
N ASP A 298 -2.82 -35.62 7.85
CA ASP A 298 -3.25 -36.11 6.53
C ASP A 298 -2.79 -35.19 5.39
N ALA A 299 -2.14 -34.07 5.71
CA ALA A 299 -1.66 -33.12 4.72
C ALA A 299 -0.51 -33.73 3.91
N THR A 300 -0.52 -33.53 2.59
CA THR A 300 0.52 -34.06 1.70
C THR A 300 1.09 -32.93 0.84
N ILE A 301 2.37 -32.63 1.02
CA ILE A 301 3.11 -31.65 0.22
C ILE A 301 3.96 -32.44 -0.77
N ALA A 302 3.62 -32.42 -2.06
CA ALA A 302 4.33 -33.23 -3.04
C ALA A 302 5.76 -32.73 -3.35
N GLY A 303 5.99 -31.42 -3.18
CA GLY A 303 7.28 -30.75 -3.40
C GLY A 303 8.15 -30.60 -2.16
N ASP A 304 8.89 -29.49 -2.13
CA ASP A 304 9.74 -29.08 -1.01
C ASP A 304 8.94 -28.21 -0.02
N LEU A 305 9.25 -28.29 1.27
CA LEU A 305 8.71 -27.42 2.31
C LEU A 305 9.80 -26.41 2.74
N PHE A 306 9.51 -25.13 2.60
CA PHE A 306 10.29 -24.05 3.18
C PHE A 306 9.42 -23.31 4.20
N ALA A 307 9.81 -23.32 5.48
CA ALA A 307 9.04 -22.68 6.54
C ALA A 307 9.94 -21.83 7.46
N MET A 308 9.51 -20.62 7.77
CA MET A 308 10.17 -19.76 8.75
C MET A 308 9.18 -19.30 9.82
N GLY A 309 9.54 -19.43 11.10
CA GLY A 309 8.65 -19.04 12.19
C GLY A 309 9.13 -19.32 13.61
N GLU A 310 8.30 -18.98 14.59
CA GLU A 310 8.58 -19.28 15.99
C GLU A 310 8.33 -20.78 16.29
N GLY A 311 7.19 -21.31 15.85
CA GLY A 311 6.82 -22.70 16.07
C GLY A 311 6.32 -23.40 14.82
N ILE A 312 7.09 -24.37 14.35
CA ILE A 312 6.83 -25.12 13.12
C ILE A 312 6.53 -26.57 13.46
N ASN A 313 5.33 -27.04 13.12
CA ASN A 313 4.92 -28.43 13.29
C ASN A 313 4.64 -29.09 11.94
N VAL A 314 5.41 -30.13 11.62
CA VAL A 314 5.28 -30.93 10.40
C VAL A 314 4.63 -32.26 10.76
N GLY A 315 3.30 -32.32 10.64
CA GLY A 315 2.51 -33.52 10.93
C GLY A 315 2.26 -34.44 9.73
N GLY A 316 2.24 -33.88 8.52
CA GLY A 316 1.93 -34.60 7.29
C GLY A 316 3.14 -35.13 6.54
N THR A 317 2.94 -35.48 5.27
CA THR A 317 4.00 -36.00 4.39
C THR A 317 4.59 -34.90 3.52
N VAL A 318 5.91 -34.74 3.52
CA VAL A 318 6.68 -33.90 2.60
C VAL A 318 7.39 -34.77 1.57
N GLY A 319 7.10 -34.56 0.30
CA GLY A 319 7.51 -35.41 -0.82
C GLY A 319 8.99 -35.29 -1.20
N ARG A 320 9.64 -34.19 -0.80
CA ARG A 320 11.06 -33.93 -1.05
C ARG A 320 11.76 -33.44 0.24
N ASN A 321 12.36 -32.26 0.22
CA ASN A 321 13.16 -31.71 1.31
C ASN A 321 12.32 -30.80 2.20
N ALA A 322 12.67 -30.71 3.49
CA ALA A 322 12.09 -29.74 4.41
C ALA A 322 13.18 -28.82 4.98
N THR A 323 13.14 -27.55 4.64
CA THR A 323 14.03 -26.50 5.16
C THR A 323 13.25 -25.61 6.11
N VAL A 324 13.67 -25.57 7.37
CA VAL A 324 12.96 -24.85 8.43
C VAL A 324 13.90 -23.93 9.21
N PHE A 325 13.50 -22.68 9.35
CA PHE A 325 14.19 -21.68 10.17
C PHE A 325 13.28 -21.22 11.30
N GLY A 326 13.69 -21.36 12.55
CA GLY A 326 12.79 -20.95 13.62
C GLY A 326 13.26 -21.17 15.04
N ASN A 327 12.38 -20.94 16.01
CA ASN A 327 12.71 -21.20 17.41
C ASN A 327 12.54 -22.70 17.71
N THR A 328 11.40 -23.26 17.34
CA THR A 328 11.02 -24.64 17.64
C THR A 328 10.55 -25.38 16.39
N LEU A 329 11.09 -26.58 16.16
CA LEU A 329 10.64 -27.52 15.14
C LEU A 329 10.13 -28.80 15.80
N THR A 330 8.92 -29.24 15.43
CA THR A 330 8.40 -30.56 15.79
C THR A 330 8.04 -31.33 14.54
N ILE A 331 8.67 -32.49 14.34
CA ILE A 331 8.38 -33.40 13.23
C ILE A 331 7.63 -34.60 13.78
N SER A 332 6.46 -34.88 13.22
CA SER A 332 5.66 -36.07 13.55
C SER A 332 5.23 -36.88 12.33
N GLY A 333 5.28 -36.28 11.13
CA GLY A 333 5.00 -36.95 9.87
C GLY A 333 6.24 -37.47 9.14
N GLU A 334 6.10 -37.65 7.82
CA GLU A 334 7.14 -38.22 6.95
C GLU A 334 7.78 -37.15 6.08
N VAL A 335 9.11 -37.12 6.01
CA VAL A 335 9.88 -36.34 5.03
C VAL A 335 10.68 -37.31 4.18
N LYS A 336 10.42 -37.35 2.87
CA LYS A 336 11.00 -38.38 1.99
C LYS A 336 12.50 -38.24 1.73
N ARG A 337 13.06 -37.05 1.92
CA ARG A 337 14.48 -36.75 1.70
C ARG A 337 15.08 -36.05 2.92
N ASP A 338 15.74 -34.92 2.73
CA ASP A 338 16.56 -34.27 3.74
C ASP A 338 15.75 -33.24 4.54
N VAL A 339 16.09 -33.11 5.81
CA VAL A 339 15.56 -32.08 6.71
C VAL A 339 16.72 -31.18 7.13
N THR A 340 16.59 -29.88 6.86
CA THR A 340 17.52 -28.86 7.35
C THR A 340 16.80 -27.95 8.32
N PHE A 341 17.25 -27.89 9.56
CA PHE A 341 16.73 -26.98 10.58
C PHE A 341 17.83 -26.07 11.11
N ARG A 342 17.51 -24.80 11.31
CA ARG A 342 18.35 -23.85 12.06
C ARG A 342 17.47 -23.15 13.09
N GLY A 343 17.80 -23.32 14.37
CA GLY A 343 16.94 -22.84 15.44
C GLY A 343 17.42 -23.09 16.86
N GLN A 344 16.50 -23.06 17.82
CA GLN A 344 16.83 -23.28 19.24
C GLN A 344 16.56 -24.71 19.69
N VAL A 345 15.40 -25.29 19.33
CA VAL A 345 14.97 -26.62 19.78
C VAL A 345 14.36 -27.40 18.62
N ALA A 346 14.76 -28.66 18.48
CA ALA A 346 14.20 -29.59 17.49
C ALA A 346 13.72 -30.87 18.18
N THR A 347 12.47 -31.25 17.91
CA THR A 347 11.86 -32.48 18.46
C THR A 347 11.39 -33.37 17.32
N VAL A 348 11.94 -34.57 17.24
CA VAL A 348 11.53 -35.61 16.29
C VAL A 348 10.71 -36.66 17.05
N GLN A 349 9.42 -36.73 16.77
CA GLN A 349 8.49 -37.63 17.47
C GLN A 349 8.62 -39.08 17.00
N SER A 350 8.07 -40.00 17.78
CA SER A 350 8.14 -41.45 17.51
C SER A 350 7.49 -41.88 16.20
N SER A 351 6.55 -41.09 15.67
CA SER A 351 5.89 -41.36 14.38
C SER A 351 6.64 -40.78 13.18
N ALA A 352 7.71 -40.01 13.40
CA ALA A 352 8.42 -39.34 12.33
C ALA A 352 9.29 -40.31 11.50
N SER A 353 9.29 -40.12 10.19
CA SER A 353 10.14 -40.87 9.26
C SER A 353 10.87 -39.92 8.31
N ILE A 354 12.20 -39.92 8.33
CA ILE A 354 13.06 -39.08 7.50
C ILE A 354 13.85 -40.00 6.55
N GLY A 355 13.61 -39.87 5.25
CA GLY A 355 14.21 -40.72 4.21
C GLY A 355 15.66 -40.34 3.83
N GLY A 356 16.10 -39.15 4.18
CA GLY A 356 17.46 -38.63 3.93
C GLY A 356 18.17 -38.21 5.22
N ASN A 357 19.02 -37.19 5.10
CA ASN A 357 19.82 -36.65 6.20
C ASN A 357 19.01 -35.67 7.06
N LEU A 358 19.32 -35.64 8.35
CA LEU A 358 18.80 -34.67 9.31
C LEU A 358 19.94 -33.73 9.70
N ASP A 359 19.98 -32.53 9.11
CA ASP A 359 20.94 -31.48 9.40
C ASP A 359 20.29 -30.43 10.33
N VAL A 360 20.80 -30.31 11.54
CA VAL A 360 20.21 -29.49 12.60
C VAL A 360 21.27 -28.56 13.17
N GLY A 361 21.09 -27.24 13.01
CA GLY A 361 21.92 -26.24 13.65
C GLY A 361 21.26 -25.72 14.93
N LEU A 362 21.83 -26.05 16.09
CA LEU A 362 21.30 -25.74 17.41
C LEU A 362 22.37 -25.12 18.30
N PRO A 363 22.03 -24.22 19.24
CA PRO A 363 23.01 -23.65 20.17
C PRO A 363 23.65 -24.70 21.09
N ASP A 364 22.91 -25.77 21.41
CA ASP A 364 23.36 -26.90 22.22
C ASP A 364 22.79 -28.20 21.66
N ALA A 365 23.59 -29.27 21.64
CA ALA A 365 23.16 -30.59 21.16
C ALA A 365 22.04 -31.22 22.02
N GLU A 366 21.93 -30.84 23.29
CA GLU A 366 20.87 -31.33 24.20
C GLU A 366 19.47 -30.85 23.80
N ASN A 367 19.38 -29.79 22.98
CA ASN A 367 18.10 -29.26 22.49
C ASN A 367 17.53 -30.05 21.31
N LEU A 368 18.20 -31.14 20.90
CA LEU A 368 17.68 -32.11 19.94
C LEU A 368 17.07 -33.30 20.68
N GLU A 369 15.74 -33.38 20.69
CA GLU A 369 15.01 -34.52 21.25
C GLU A 369 14.55 -35.46 20.14
N VAL A 370 15.21 -36.60 19.97
CA VAL A 370 14.79 -37.65 19.02
C VAL A 370 14.18 -38.82 19.79
N ALA A 371 12.91 -39.12 19.53
CA ALA A 371 12.24 -40.28 20.10
C ALA A 371 12.84 -41.58 19.56
N ALA A 372 13.02 -42.58 20.42
CA ALA A 372 13.68 -43.86 20.08
C ALA A 372 12.99 -44.67 18.96
N ALA A 373 11.73 -44.36 18.62
CA ALA A 373 10.98 -45.02 17.56
C ALA A 373 10.96 -44.24 16.23
N ALA A 374 11.58 -43.05 16.17
CA ALA A 374 11.70 -42.28 14.94
C ALA A 374 12.62 -43.00 13.95
N ASN A 375 12.26 -43.02 12.67
CA ASN A 375 13.03 -43.68 11.63
C ASN A 375 13.80 -42.64 10.80
N ILE A 376 15.12 -42.59 10.93
CA ILE A 376 16.00 -41.70 10.15
C ILE A 376 16.91 -42.59 9.32
N VAL A 377 16.76 -42.53 7.99
CA VAL A 377 17.49 -43.41 7.06
C VAL A 377 18.90 -42.89 6.79
N GLY A 378 19.08 -41.57 6.72
CA GLY A 378 20.38 -40.91 6.50
C GLY A 378 21.13 -40.59 7.78
N GLU A 379 22.14 -39.73 7.66
CA GLU A 379 22.97 -39.29 8.78
C GLU A 379 22.29 -38.14 9.56
N THR A 380 22.47 -38.11 10.87
CA THR A 380 22.07 -36.98 11.72
C THR A 380 23.29 -36.11 11.98
N ILE A 381 23.33 -34.94 11.34
CA ILE A 381 24.39 -33.94 11.47
C ILE A 381 23.87 -32.87 12.42
N VAL A 382 24.54 -32.70 13.56
CA VAL A 382 24.20 -31.65 14.53
C VAL A 382 25.33 -30.64 14.51
N ASP A 383 25.03 -29.47 13.97
CA ASP A 383 25.92 -28.33 13.94
C ASP A 383 25.68 -27.48 15.20
N VAL A 384 26.68 -27.42 16.07
CA VAL A 384 26.62 -26.67 17.33
C VAL A 384 27.64 -25.54 17.24
N PRO A 385 27.21 -24.27 17.17
CA PRO A 385 28.14 -23.14 17.13
C PRO A 385 29.03 -23.18 18.37
N VAL A 386 30.31 -23.49 18.19
CA VAL A 386 31.26 -23.57 19.32
C VAL A 386 31.58 -22.14 19.77
N PRO A 387 31.25 -21.72 21.01
CA PRO A 387 31.52 -20.35 21.44
C PRO A 387 33.03 -20.05 21.41
N GLY A 388 33.47 -19.19 20.49
CA GLY A 388 34.88 -18.83 20.30
C GLY A 388 35.62 -19.60 19.19
N ARG A 389 34.93 -20.53 18.53
CA ARG A 389 35.25 -20.96 17.17
C ARG A 389 34.14 -20.38 16.30
N GLU A 390 34.39 -19.21 15.72
CA GLU A 390 33.77 -18.96 14.43
C GLU A 390 34.21 -20.17 13.61
N ASP A 391 33.28 -21.06 13.28
CA ASP A 391 33.54 -22.03 12.25
C ASP A 391 33.84 -21.19 11.01
N GLU A 392 35.13 -20.95 10.83
CA GLU A 392 35.80 -20.79 9.56
C GLU A 392 35.40 -22.02 8.73
N GLU A 393 34.12 -22.09 8.31
CA GLU A 393 33.85 -22.53 6.96
C GLU A 393 34.82 -21.73 6.11
N GLU A 394 35.64 -22.45 5.36
CA GLU A 394 36.72 -21.96 4.53
C GLU A 394 36.20 -20.97 3.46
N ASP A 395 35.74 -19.79 3.89
CA ASP A 395 35.92 -18.57 3.14
C ASP A 395 37.42 -18.28 3.24
N GLU A 396 38.19 -18.85 2.31
CA GLU A 396 39.53 -18.38 1.91
C GLU A 396 39.55 -16.89 1.49
N ASP A 397 38.44 -16.17 1.69
CA ASP A 397 38.30 -14.75 1.55
C ASP A 397 38.75 -14.07 2.84
N GLY A 398 40.08 -14.07 3.03
CA GLY A 398 40.73 -13.09 3.88
C GLY A 398 40.13 -11.69 3.61
N ILE A 399 40.11 -10.85 4.63
CA ILE A 399 39.43 -9.53 4.75
C ILE A 399 39.79 -8.51 3.63
N LEU A 400 40.56 -8.94 2.63
CA LEU A 400 40.95 -8.29 1.39
C LEU A 400 40.89 -9.29 0.19
N SER A 401 39.79 -10.04 0.02
CA SER A 401 39.64 -10.88 -1.18
C SER A 401 39.74 -9.98 -2.41
N VAL A 402 40.53 -10.39 -3.41
CA VAL A 402 40.72 -9.60 -4.65
C VAL A 402 39.37 -9.25 -5.27
N TRP A 403 38.38 -10.12 -5.08
CA TRP A 403 36.98 -9.91 -5.46
C TRP A 403 36.30 -8.75 -4.72
N THR A 404 36.38 -8.68 -3.39
CA THR A 404 35.79 -7.57 -2.61
C THR A 404 36.45 -6.23 -2.94
N ILE A 405 37.77 -6.22 -3.14
CA ILE A 405 38.50 -5.03 -3.59
C ILE A 405 38.09 -4.64 -5.01
N ALA A 406 38.00 -5.60 -5.93
CA ALA A 406 37.58 -5.36 -7.31
C ALA A 406 36.14 -4.82 -7.38
N TRP A 407 35.24 -5.37 -6.57
CA TRP A 407 33.85 -4.92 -6.48
C TRP A 407 33.75 -3.50 -5.90
N THR A 408 34.51 -3.22 -4.84
CA THR A 408 34.58 -1.89 -4.24
C THR A 408 35.18 -0.87 -5.20
N ALA A 409 36.23 -1.24 -5.93
CA ALA A 409 36.86 -0.42 -6.95
C ALA A 409 35.91 -0.15 -8.12
N LEU A 410 35.17 -1.16 -8.59
CA LEU A 410 34.16 -1.01 -9.64
C LEU A 410 33.07 -0.02 -9.20
N TRP A 411 32.56 -0.16 -7.98
CA TRP A 411 31.55 0.74 -7.44
C TRP A 411 32.07 2.18 -7.30
N LEU A 412 33.32 2.36 -6.84
CA LEU A 412 33.99 3.67 -6.78
C LEU A 412 34.17 4.29 -8.16
N VAL A 413 34.59 3.52 -9.17
CA VAL A 413 34.75 3.99 -10.54
C VAL A 413 33.40 4.42 -11.10
N THR A 414 32.34 3.64 -10.90
CA THR A 414 30.98 3.99 -11.35
C THR A 414 30.44 5.23 -10.62
N ALA A 415 30.66 5.36 -9.31
CA ALA A 415 30.30 6.55 -8.53
C ALA A 415 31.08 7.80 -8.97
N PHE A 416 32.36 7.62 -9.33
CA PHE A 416 33.20 8.70 -9.85
C PHE A 416 32.76 9.14 -11.25
N LEU A 417 32.51 8.19 -12.16
CA LEU A 417 32.05 8.48 -13.52
C LEU A 417 30.65 9.10 -13.53
N SER A 418 29.72 8.57 -12.73
CA SER A 418 28.38 9.15 -12.57
C SER A 418 28.44 10.55 -11.96
N GLY A 419 29.27 10.77 -10.94
CA GLY A 419 29.44 12.09 -10.37
C GLY A 419 30.06 13.11 -11.33
N LEU A 420 31.03 12.68 -12.14
CA LEU A 420 31.61 13.50 -13.19
C LEU A 420 30.57 13.86 -14.26
N LEU A 421 29.81 12.87 -14.75
CA LEU A 421 28.74 13.07 -15.73
C LEU A 421 27.67 14.03 -15.20
N LEU A 422 27.29 13.90 -13.93
CA LEU A 422 26.21 14.66 -13.32
C LEU A 422 26.62 16.10 -13.02
N LEU A 423 27.83 16.32 -12.50
CA LEU A 423 28.39 17.66 -12.34
C LEU A 423 28.67 18.29 -13.70
N TRP A 424 29.03 17.51 -14.72
CA TRP A 424 29.14 17.99 -16.09
C TRP A 424 27.79 18.48 -16.65
N ALA A 425 26.75 17.66 -16.55
CA ALA A 425 25.42 17.94 -17.07
C ALA A 425 24.68 19.07 -16.31
N LEU A 426 24.90 19.20 -15.00
CA LEU A 426 24.20 20.15 -14.13
C LEU A 426 25.21 21.12 -13.46
N PRO A 427 25.66 22.18 -14.16
CA PRO A 427 26.62 23.14 -13.60
C PRO A 427 26.07 23.91 -12.39
N ALA A 428 24.74 23.94 -12.22
CA ALA A 428 24.05 24.49 -11.05
C ALA A 428 24.47 23.81 -9.73
N LEU A 429 24.74 22.51 -9.76
CA LEU A 429 25.15 21.73 -8.58
C LEU A 429 26.59 22.03 -8.15
N ARG A 430 27.38 22.74 -8.96
CA ARG A 430 28.77 23.11 -8.64
C ARG A 430 28.90 24.35 -7.77
N ARG A 431 27.83 25.14 -7.64
CA ARG A 431 27.87 26.49 -7.02
C ARG A 431 27.02 26.58 -5.75
N VAL A 432 26.84 25.47 -5.05
CA VAL A 432 26.01 25.46 -3.84
C VAL A 432 26.78 26.10 -2.67
N PRO A 433 26.22 27.10 -1.98
CA PRO A 433 26.91 27.82 -0.91
C PRO A 433 26.87 27.02 0.40
N LEU A 434 27.80 26.08 0.56
CA LEU A 434 28.06 25.39 1.84
C LEU A 434 29.21 26.05 2.64
N ASP A 435 29.52 27.31 2.35
CA ASP A 435 30.69 28.02 2.89
C ASP A 435 30.55 28.43 4.37
N ASN A 436 29.30 28.42 4.90
CA ASN A 436 28.99 28.86 6.26
C ASN A 436 28.20 27.80 7.04
N LEU A 437 28.45 27.69 8.36
CA LEU A 437 27.73 26.78 9.27
C LEU A 437 26.20 26.95 9.23
N ASN A 438 25.72 28.19 9.10
CA ASN A 438 24.29 28.47 8.95
C ASN A 438 23.72 27.96 7.61
N GLY A 439 24.52 27.94 6.54
CA GLY A 439 24.13 27.37 5.25
C GLY A 439 24.05 25.84 5.30
N ILE A 440 24.96 25.19 6.04
CA ILE A 440 24.92 23.75 6.30
C ILE A 440 23.69 23.38 7.14
N LEU A 441 23.37 24.15 8.16
CA LEU A 441 22.21 23.87 9.01
C LEU A 441 20.87 24.13 8.29
N LEU A 442 20.79 25.20 7.50
CA LEU A 442 19.60 25.51 6.70
C LEU A 442 19.40 24.45 5.59
N SER A 443 20.46 24.03 4.92
CA SER A 443 20.38 22.93 3.94
C SER A 443 19.97 21.63 4.62
N ALA A 444 20.53 21.29 5.79
CA ALA A 444 20.09 20.12 6.54
C ALA A 444 18.58 20.17 6.88
N GLY A 445 18.06 21.35 7.25
CA GLY A 445 16.62 21.55 7.48
C GLY A 445 15.77 21.27 6.23
N PHE A 446 16.13 21.85 5.08
CA PHE A 446 15.44 21.59 3.80
C PHE A 446 15.55 20.13 3.35
N GLY A 447 16.72 19.52 3.54
CA GLY A 447 16.97 18.12 3.23
C GLY A 447 16.11 17.18 4.08
N PHE A 448 15.97 17.47 5.37
CA PHE A 448 15.11 16.68 6.27
C PHE A 448 13.64 16.71 5.81
N VAL A 449 13.14 17.89 5.42
CA VAL A 449 11.79 18.02 4.84
C VAL A 449 11.67 17.23 3.55
N LEU A 450 12.65 17.29 2.63
CA LEU A 450 12.60 16.53 1.38
C LEU A 450 12.69 15.01 1.59
N VAL A 451 13.49 14.55 2.55
CA VAL A 451 13.61 13.12 2.87
C VAL A 451 12.30 12.57 3.43
N THR A 452 11.57 13.35 4.22
CA THR A 452 10.36 12.89 4.91
C THR A 452 9.06 13.19 4.14
N ALA A 453 8.91 14.41 3.60
CA ALA A 453 7.67 14.85 2.95
C ALA A 453 7.50 14.27 1.54
N THR A 454 8.60 14.10 0.78
CA THR A 454 8.53 13.59 -0.60
C THR A 454 7.98 12.16 -0.69
N PRO A 455 8.43 11.16 0.11
CA PRO A 455 7.84 9.82 0.04
C PRO A 455 6.39 9.80 0.51
N VAL A 456 6.02 10.61 1.53
CA VAL A 456 4.63 10.74 1.95
C VAL A 456 3.77 11.31 0.81
N LEU A 457 4.24 12.36 0.14
CA LEU A 457 3.56 12.93 -1.03
C LEU A 457 3.45 11.93 -2.17
N ALA A 458 4.51 11.15 -2.45
CA ALA A 458 4.51 10.12 -3.48
C ALA A 458 3.48 9.03 -3.17
N VAL A 459 3.38 8.57 -1.92
CA VAL A 459 2.39 7.58 -1.48
C VAL A 459 0.98 8.15 -1.54
N VAL A 460 0.75 9.37 -1.04
CA VAL A 460 -0.56 10.03 -1.11
C VAL A 460 -1.03 10.18 -2.55
N LEU A 461 -0.12 10.54 -3.47
CA LEU A 461 -0.43 10.56 -4.91
C LEU A 461 -0.65 9.15 -5.46
N ALA A 462 0.12 8.16 -5.04
CA ALA A 462 -0.01 6.79 -5.52
C ALA A 462 -1.32 6.11 -5.10
N VAL A 463 -1.87 6.48 -3.94
CA VAL A 463 -3.19 6.03 -3.49
C VAL A 463 -4.30 6.54 -4.41
N THR A 464 -4.09 7.70 -5.07
CA THR A 464 -4.99 8.11 -6.15
C THR A 464 -4.63 7.32 -7.41
N LEU A 465 -5.55 6.53 -7.97
CA LEU A 465 -5.31 5.70 -9.18
C LEU A 465 -4.72 6.52 -10.35
N ILE A 466 -5.11 7.80 -10.45
CA ILE A 466 -4.62 8.78 -11.43
C ILE A 466 -3.21 9.30 -11.07
N GLY A 467 -2.92 9.45 -9.78
CA GLY A 467 -1.63 9.88 -9.28
C GLY A 467 -0.60 8.76 -9.14
N LEU A 468 -0.96 7.49 -9.31
CA LEU A 468 -0.01 6.36 -9.35
C LEU A 468 1.20 6.60 -10.27
N PRO A 469 1.05 6.98 -11.56
CA PRO A 469 2.19 7.28 -12.40
C PRO A 469 3.01 8.48 -11.86
N ALA A 470 2.36 9.51 -11.34
CA ALA A 470 3.05 10.68 -10.78
C ALA A 470 3.80 10.35 -9.48
N GLY A 471 3.19 9.57 -8.60
CA GLY A 471 3.78 9.08 -7.35
C GLY A 471 4.97 8.17 -7.61
N LEU A 472 4.88 7.28 -8.61
CA LEU A 472 6.01 6.45 -9.05
C LEU A 472 7.15 7.30 -9.62
N VAL A 473 6.86 8.30 -10.45
CA VAL A 473 7.89 9.20 -10.98
C VAL A 473 8.54 10.02 -9.87
N ILE A 474 7.76 10.60 -8.94
CA ILE A 474 8.27 11.36 -7.79
C ILE A 474 9.12 10.46 -6.88
N GLY A 475 8.65 9.23 -6.61
CA GLY A 475 9.39 8.24 -5.83
C GLY A 475 10.71 7.85 -6.50
N ALA A 476 10.70 7.61 -7.82
CA ALA A 476 11.91 7.30 -8.58
C ALA A 476 12.91 8.48 -8.58
N VAL A 477 12.44 9.71 -8.79
CA VAL A 477 13.28 10.92 -8.72
C VAL A 477 13.82 11.11 -7.30
N TRP A 478 13.04 10.82 -6.27
CA TRP A 478 13.46 10.88 -4.88
C TRP A 478 14.58 9.88 -4.58
N VAL A 479 14.40 8.61 -4.95
CA VAL A 479 15.45 7.57 -4.81
C VAL A 479 16.73 7.96 -5.56
N LEU A 480 16.59 8.45 -6.79
CA LEU A 480 17.73 8.95 -7.56
C LEU A 480 18.41 10.13 -6.84
N SER A 481 17.63 11.04 -6.26
CA SER A 481 18.16 12.20 -5.53
C SER A 481 18.91 11.80 -4.25
N LEU A 482 18.45 10.75 -3.54
CA LEU A 482 19.18 10.16 -2.42
C LEU A 482 20.58 9.68 -2.84
N TYR A 483 20.68 9.02 -4.01
CA TYR A 483 21.98 8.61 -4.55
C TYR A 483 22.86 9.81 -4.89
N VAL A 484 22.33 10.78 -5.63
CA VAL A 484 23.07 11.95 -6.11
C VAL A 484 23.54 12.86 -4.97
N SER A 485 22.76 12.97 -3.90
CA SER A 485 23.08 13.80 -2.74
C SER A 485 24.48 13.53 -2.18
N LYS A 486 24.89 12.25 -2.09
CA LYS A 486 26.19 11.83 -1.57
C LYS A 486 27.34 12.32 -2.45
N ILE A 487 27.14 12.30 -3.76
CA ILE A 487 28.13 12.76 -4.75
C ILE A 487 28.36 14.26 -4.60
N VAL A 488 27.29 15.04 -4.41
CA VAL A 488 27.37 16.49 -4.21
C VAL A 488 28.16 16.82 -2.95
N VAL A 489 27.88 16.11 -1.84
CA VAL A 489 28.62 16.31 -0.58
C VAL A 489 30.08 15.87 -0.72
N ALA A 490 30.35 14.74 -1.37
CA ALA A 490 31.71 14.29 -1.66
C ALA A 490 32.50 15.37 -2.42
N HIS A 491 31.92 15.95 -3.48
CA HIS A 491 32.58 17.02 -4.23
C HIS A 491 32.92 18.24 -3.36
N PHE A 492 31.99 18.67 -2.51
CA PHE A 492 32.21 19.80 -1.61
C PHE A 492 33.29 19.50 -0.56
N LEU A 493 33.24 18.31 0.04
CA LEU A 493 34.20 17.88 1.06
C LEU A 493 35.62 17.81 0.50
N GLY A 494 35.77 17.31 -0.73
CA GLY A 494 37.06 17.31 -1.42
C GLY A 494 37.55 18.69 -1.86
N ASN A 495 36.64 19.60 -2.26
CA ASN A 495 37.00 20.99 -2.57
C ASN A 495 37.46 21.74 -1.31
N ALA A 496 36.78 21.53 -0.18
CA ALA A 496 37.16 22.11 1.11
C ALA A 496 38.55 21.66 1.56
N LEU A 497 38.90 20.39 1.27
CA LEU A 497 40.20 19.81 1.60
C LEU A 497 41.33 20.28 0.69
N LEU A 498 41.12 20.28 -0.64
CA LEU A 498 42.20 20.54 -1.61
C LEU A 498 42.32 22.00 -2.06
N ARG A 499 41.30 22.84 -1.81
CA ARG A 499 41.25 24.28 -2.15
C ARG A 499 41.91 24.62 -3.50
N PRO A 500 41.46 24.01 -4.61
CA PRO A 500 42.11 24.19 -5.91
C PRO A 500 42.06 25.65 -6.37
N LYS A 501 43.19 26.18 -6.84
CA LYS A 501 43.35 27.59 -7.27
C LYS A 501 42.75 27.90 -8.65
N GLN A 502 42.34 26.89 -9.43
CA GLN A 502 41.78 27.03 -10.77
C GLN A 502 40.51 26.19 -10.90
N HIS A 503 39.49 26.71 -11.61
CA HIS A 503 38.19 26.06 -11.82
C HIS A 503 38.12 25.44 -13.23
N ASP A 504 39.02 24.50 -13.53
CA ASP A 504 39.04 23.75 -14.78
C ASP A 504 38.56 22.30 -14.55
N ILE A 505 38.12 21.60 -15.60
CA ILE A 505 37.62 20.21 -15.49
C ILE A 505 38.70 19.30 -14.90
N ARG A 506 39.98 19.52 -15.23
CA ARG A 506 41.12 18.76 -14.70
C ARG A 506 41.38 18.98 -13.21
N SER A 507 41.11 20.18 -12.69
CA SER A 507 41.25 20.47 -11.25
C SER A 507 40.05 19.99 -10.43
N MET A 508 39.00 19.47 -11.09
CA MET A 508 37.77 18.96 -10.46
C MET A 508 37.83 17.45 -10.14
N LEU A 509 38.66 16.69 -10.84
CA LEU A 509 38.80 15.24 -10.63
C LEU A 509 39.40 14.92 -9.26
N LEU A 510 40.48 15.62 -8.88
CA LEU A 510 41.16 15.39 -7.60
C LEU A 510 40.26 15.63 -6.37
N PRO A 511 39.51 16.75 -6.31
CA PRO A 511 38.53 16.97 -5.25
C PRO A 511 37.39 15.96 -5.22
N LEU A 512 36.82 15.60 -6.38
CA LEU A 512 35.72 14.63 -6.40
C LEU A 512 36.19 13.25 -5.91
N LEU A 513 37.37 12.81 -6.35
CA LEU A 513 37.95 11.53 -5.94
C LEU A 513 38.30 11.53 -4.45
N SER A 514 39.00 12.56 -3.97
CA SER A 514 39.39 12.65 -2.56
C SER A 514 38.18 12.70 -1.63
N GLY A 515 37.14 13.46 -2.00
CA GLY A 515 35.90 13.52 -1.25
C GLY A 515 35.10 12.23 -1.27
N LEU A 516 35.06 11.51 -2.39
CA LEU A 516 34.37 10.22 -2.51
C LEU A 516 35.05 9.14 -1.66
N VAL A 517 36.38 9.11 -1.66
CA VAL A 517 37.16 8.22 -0.78
C VAL A 517 36.89 8.54 0.69
N LEU A 518 36.81 9.83 1.05
CA LEU A 518 36.54 10.24 2.43
C LEU A 518 35.12 9.85 2.88
N VAL A 519 34.12 10.02 2.01
CA VAL A 519 32.75 9.56 2.25
C VAL A 519 32.69 8.03 2.38
N LEU A 520 33.41 7.29 1.54
CA LEU A 520 33.47 5.82 1.62
C LEU A 520 34.03 5.38 2.97
N ILE A 521 35.16 5.95 3.40
CA ILE A 521 35.79 5.65 4.69
C ILE A 521 34.82 5.98 5.84
N ALA A 522 34.17 7.15 5.79
CA ALA A 522 33.26 7.58 6.84
C ALA A 522 32.00 6.70 6.96
N VAL A 523 31.44 6.24 5.84
CA VAL A 523 30.26 5.36 5.82
C VAL A 523 30.64 3.90 6.14
N SER A 524 31.88 3.50 5.91
CA SER A 524 32.37 2.14 6.23
C SER A 524 32.66 1.91 7.72
N LEU A 525 32.48 2.92 8.58
CA LEU A 525 32.68 2.76 10.03
C LEU A 525 31.59 1.86 10.64
N PRO A 526 31.96 0.80 11.38
CA PRO A 526 31.00 -0.09 12.02
C PRO A 526 30.16 0.70 13.04
N TYR A 527 28.86 0.37 13.14
CA TYR A 527 27.84 1.00 13.99
C TYR A 527 27.50 2.47 13.70
N VAL A 528 28.44 3.30 13.25
CA VAL A 528 28.23 4.76 13.06
C VAL A 528 28.00 5.13 11.59
N GLY A 529 28.41 4.27 10.66
CA GLY A 529 28.34 4.52 9.23
C GLY A 529 26.94 4.85 8.71
N TRP A 530 25.89 4.24 9.26
CA TRP A 530 24.50 4.51 8.87
C TRP A 530 24.03 5.92 9.27
N VAL A 531 24.46 6.42 10.43
CA VAL A 531 24.15 7.78 10.91
C VAL A 531 24.84 8.80 10.02
N ILE A 532 26.13 8.58 9.72
CA ILE A 532 26.91 9.44 8.83
C ILE A 532 26.26 9.48 7.44
N ASN A 533 25.87 8.31 6.91
CA ASN A 533 25.18 8.19 5.63
C ASN A 533 23.88 9.02 5.60
N LEU A 534 23.04 8.91 6.64
CA LEU A 534 21.81 9.69 6.76
C LEU A 534 22.09 11.21 6.77
N LEU A 535 23.07 11.65 7.55
CA LEU A 535 23.45 13.07 7.63
C LEU A 535 23.96 13.60 6.28
N LEU A 536 24.81 12.84 5.58
CA LEU A 536 25.32 13.21 4.26
C LEU A 536 24.18 13.34 3.24
N VAL A 537 23.22 12.42 3.27
CA VAL A 537 22.05 12.46 2.39
C VAL A 537 21.19 13.69 2.67
N ILE A 538 20.92 14.00 3.94
CA ILE A 538 20.15 15.18 4.35
C ILE A 538 20.83 16.46 3.87
N ILE A 539 22.13 16.63 4.12
CA ILE A 539 22.87 17.83 3.71
C ILE A 539 22.89 17.95 2.18
N GLY A 540 23.15 16.84 1.47
CA GLY A 540 23.22 16.83 0.01
C GLY A 540 21.89 17.14 -0.68
N LEU A 541 20.79 16.55 -0.21
CA LEU A 541 19.44 16.85 -0.72
C LEU A 541 19.04 18.30 -0.45
N GLY A 542 19.37 18.81 0.73
CA GLY A 542 19.17 20.21 1.09
C GLY A 542 19.91 21.18 0.18
N ALA A 543 21.18 20.89 -0.06
CA ALA A 543 22.04 21.63 -0.99
C ALA A 543 21.46 21.64 -2.42
N MET A 544 20.99 20.49 -2.91
CA MET A 544 20.35 20.37 -4.22
C MET A 544 19.04 21.16 -4.30
N GLY A 545 18.19 21.06 -3.27
CA GLY A 545 16.92 21.80 -3.19
C GLY A 545 17.12 23.31 -3.19
N GLN A 546 18.11 23.80 -2.43
CA GLN A 546 18.45 25.23 -2.41
C GLN A 546 19.00 25.72 -3.74
N ALA A 547 19.83 24.93 -4.43
CA ALA A 547 20.36 25.27 -5.74
C ALA A 547 19.26 25.41 -6.81
N LEU A 548 18.26 24.52 -6.77
CA LEU A 548 17.08 24.60 -7.63
C LEU A 548 16.24 25.85 -7.32
N TYR A 549 15.98 26.12 -6.04
CA TYR A 549 15.19 27.28 -5.61
C TYR A 549 15.81 28.62 -6.04
N HIS A 550 17.13 28.79 -5.90
CA HIS A 550 17.83 30.02 -6.29
C HIS A 550 17.85 30.22 -7.80
N ASN A 551 17.98 29.16 -8.60
CA ASN A 551 17.94 29.26 -10.06
C ASN A 551 16.54 29.60 -10.60
N THR A 552 15.48 29.14 -9.95
CA THR A 552 14.11 29.56 -10.30
C THR A 552 13.84 31.00 -9.89
N GLY A 553 14.38 31.46 -8.77
CA GLY A 553 14.26 32.85 -8.32
C GLY A 553 14.96 33.86 -9.24
N ASN A 554 16.17 33.57 -9.70
CA ASN A 554 16.90 34.47 -10.62
C ASN A 554 16.28 34.57 -12.01
N ARG A 555 15.59 33.52 -12.49
CA ARG A 555 14.85 33.57 -13.76
C ARG A 555 13.59 34.43 -13.68
N ALA A 556 12.97 34.54 -12.50
CA ALA A 556 11.79 35.37 -12.27
C ALA A 556 12.13 36.86 -12.06
N VAL A 557 13.40 37.22 -11.81
CA VAL A 557 13.87 38.61 -11.69
C VAL A 557 14.48 39.13 -13.00
N ALA A 558 14.83 38.24 -13.92
CA ALA A 558 15.39 38.57 -15.24
C ALA A 558 14.35 38.57 -16.38
N ALA A 559 13.10 38.21 -16.10
CA ALA A 559 11.94 38.33 -16.98
C ALA A 559 11.01 39.40 -16.40
#